data_AF-A0A960T129-F1
#
_entry.id   AF-A0A960T129-F1
#
_cell.length_a   1.000
_cell.length_b   1.000
_cell.length_c   1.000
_cell.angle_alpha   90.00
_cell.angle_beta   90.00
_cell.angle_gamma   90.00
#
_symmetry.space_group_name_H-M   'P 1'
#
loop_
_entity.id
_entity.type
_entity.pdbx_description
1 polymer ?
#
loop_
_entity_poly.entity_id
_entity_poly.type
_entity_poly.pdbx_seq_one_letter_code
_entity_poly.pdbx_strand_id
1 'polypeptide(L)'
;MKLLLGATVALLLGALAVSWQGMKQGVADTSPDELERLKKQITELRREQDNLKMQRELQQLQAATPAPASPELNAADIAAMKAELEAGKAALQELEAEKAERDAKVEQDEEGLLAQRNLESGDTELRRARMIAEALLVAKVREYVEDPDYGGFATIDVMMPEQVQPGTILAIRRKTGILGQLKVSDVSAEGAIANPLPGFGPIEPQPGDELILPPQY
;
A
#
# COMPACT_ATOMS: atom_id res chain seq x y z
N MET A 1 -48.79 13.17 26.36
CA MET A 1 -48.42 12.02 25.49
C MET A 1 -46.93 11.92 25.12
N LYS A 2 -46.05 12.88 25.44
CA LYS A 2 -44.60 12.76 25.16
C LYS A 2 -43.82 11.94 26.19
N LEU A 3 -44.32 11.84 27.43
CA LEU A 3 -43.67 11.07 28.51
C LEU A 3 -43.82 9.55 28.38
N LEU A 4 -44.91 9.06 27.75
CA LEU A 4 -45.11 7.63 27.52
C LEU A 4 -44.19 7.08 26.42
N LEU A 5 -43.90 7.88 25.38
CA LEU A 5 -42.96 7.52 24.30
C LEU A 5 -41.51 7.40 24.80
N GLY A 6 -41.09 8.25 25.75
CA GLY A 6 -39.76 8.17 26.35
C GLY A 6 -39.54 6.89 27.18
N ALA A 7 -40.56 6.48 27.94
CA ALA A 7 -40.49 5.27 28.77
C ALA A 7 -40.40 3.98 27.92
N THR A 8 -41.09 3.92 26.78
CA THR A 8 -40.99 2.77 25.86
C THR A 8 -39.62 2.65 25.20
N VAL A 9 -38.98 3.76 24.85
CA VAL A 9 -37.62 3.73 24.27
C VAL A 9 -36.59 3.32 25.32
N ALA A 10 -36.72 3.78 26.55
CA ALA A 10 -35.84 3.37 27.65
C ALA A 10 -35.98 1.86 27.98
N LEU A 11 -37.20 1.31 27.93
CA LEU A 11 -37.43 -0.12 28.13
C LEU A 11 -36.82 -0.97 27.02
N LEU A 12 -36.93 -0.53 25.76
CA LEU A 12 -36.31 -1.21 24.62
C LEU A 12 -34.78 -1.16 24.68
N LEU A 13 -34.19 -0.02 25.05
CA LEU A 13 -32.75 0.11 25.21
C LEU A 13 -32.22 -0.69 26.40
N GLY A 14 -32.96 -0.74 27.51
CA GLY A 14 -32.65 -1.60 28.66
C GLY A 14 -32.67 -3.08 28.30
N ALA A 15 -33.69 -3.54 27.56
CA ALA A 15 -33.77 -4.92 27.09
C ALA A 15 -32.63 -5.28 26.11
N LEU A 16 -32.25 -4.36 25.23
CA LEU A 16 -31.14 -4.56 24.29
C LEU A 16 -29.79 -4.65 25.02
N ALA A 17 -29.55 -3.79 26.01
CA ALA A 17 -28.32 -3.82 26.81
C ALA A 17 -28.19 -5.12 27.63
N VAL A 18 -29.28 -5.57 28.24
CA VAL A 18 -29.33 -6.86 28.98
C VAL A 18 -29.13 -8.04 28.04
N SER A 19 -29.69 -8.00 26.82
CA SER A 19 -29.48 -9.03 25.80
C SER A 19 -28.01 -9.11 25.37
N TRP A 20 -27.35 -7.97 25.17
CA TRP A 20 -25.93 -7.92 24.77
C TRP A 20 -24.99 -8.41 25.87
N GLN A 21 -25.30 -8.07 27.13
CA GLN A 21 -24.51 -8.51 28.28
C GLN A 21 -24.69 -10.01 28.55
N GLY A 22 -25.92 -10.53 28.45
CA GLY A 22 -26.20 -11.96 28.55
C GLY A 22 -25.55 -12.78 27.42
N MET A 23 -25.47 -12.22 26.20
CA MET A 23 -24.79 -12.86 25.08
C MET A 23 -23.27 -12.92 25.29
N LYS A 24 -22.65 -11.85 25.81
CA LYS A 24 -21.22 -11.85 26.15
C LYS A 24 -20.87 -12.81 27.28
N GLN A 25 -21.72 -12.92 28.31
CA GLN A 25 -21.52 -13.88 29.39
C GLN A 25 -21.76 -15.33 28.94
N GLY A 26 -22.78 -15.59 28.12
CA GLY A 26 -23.01 -16.94 27.56
C GLY A 26 -21.88 -17.44 26.66
N VAL A 27 -21.25 -16.56 25.89
CA VAL A 27 -20.06 -16.90 25.07
C VAL A 27 -18.81 -17.12 25.93
N ALA A 28 -18.69 -16.43 27.07
CA ALA A 28 -17.58 -16.62 28.01
C ALA A 28 -17.71 -17.91 28.83
N ASP A 29 -18.93 -18.35 29.14
CA ASP A 29 -19.23 -19.57 29.91
C ASP A 29 -19.44 -20.82 29.03
N THR A 30 -19.38 -20.70 27.71
CA THR A 30 -19.46 -21.88 26.83
C THR A 30 -18.18 -22.70 26.99
N SER A 31 -18.32 -23.88 27.58
CA SER A 31 -17.19 -24.80 27.74
C SER A 31 -16.57 -25.15 26.36
N PRO A 32 -15.24 -25.28 26.27
CA PRO A 32 -14.57 -25.59 25.01
C PRO A 32 -15.11 -26.88 24.34
N ASP A 33 -15.61 -27.83 25.13
CA ASP A 33 -16.23 -29.07 24.66
C ASP A 33 -17.55 -28.85 23.89
N GLU A 34 -18.37 -27.88 24.30
CA GLU A 34 -19.60 -27.53 23.59
C GLU A 34 -19.31 -26.81 22.27
N LEU A 35 -18.28 -25.96 22.24
CA LEU A 35 -17.80 -25.34 21.01
C LEU A 35 -17.28 -26.39 20.02
N GLU A 36 -16.61 -27.44 20.49
CA GLU A 36 -16.17 -28.54 19.63
C GLU A 36 -17.34 -29.36 19.08
N ARG A 37 -18.38 -29.63 19.89
CA ARG A 37 -19.60 -30.31 19.44
C ARG A 37 -20.35 -29.47 18.40
N LEU A 38 -20.50 -28.17 18.64
CA LEU A 38 -21.14 -27.24 17.72
C LEU A 38 -20.35 -27.11 16.41
N LYS A 39 -19.02 -27.03 16.48
CA LYS A 39 -18.16 -27.04 15.28
C LYS A 39 -18.33 -28.32 14.49
N LYS A 40 -18.37 -29.48 15.14
CA LYS A 40 -18.64 -30.77 14.49
C LYS A 40 -20.00 -30.79 13.80
N GLN A 41 -21.05 -30.34 14.47
CA GLN A 41 -22.39 -30.22 13.88
C GLN A 41 -22.43 -29.26 12.68
N ILE A 42 -21.75 -28.12 12.75
CA ILE A 42 -21.66 -27.18 11.62
C ILE A 42 -20.92 -27.81 10.43
N THR A 43 -19.84 -28.55 10.68
CA THR A 43 -19.11 -29.22 9.59
C THR A 43 -19.94 -30.33 8.94
N GLU A 44 -20.76 -31.03 9.71
CA GLU A 44 -21.67 -32.05 9.21
C GLU A 44 -22.81 -31.43 8.39
N LEU A 45 -23.45 -30.39 8.91
CA LEU A 45 -24.49 -29.63 8.18
C LEU A 45 -23.97 -28.99 6.90
N ARG A 46 -22.74 -28.48 6.89
CA ARG A 46 -22.13 -27.95 5.65
C ARG A 46 -21.94 -29.04 4.61
N ARG A 47 -21.45 -30.22 5.01
CA ARG A 47 -21.31 -31.38 4.11
C ARG A 47 -22.66 -31.83 3.56
N GLU A 48 -23.70 -31.87 4.39
CA GLU A 48 -25.05 -32.19 3.93
C GLU A 48 -25.59 -31.15 2.94
N GLN A 49 -25.39 -29.86 3.21
CA GLN A 49 -25.78 -28.79 2.28
C GLN A 49 -25.03 -28.88 0.95
N ASP A 50 -23.73 -29.17 0.96
CA ASP A 50 -22.93 -29.32 -0.25
C ASP A 50 -23.36 -30.56 -1.06
N ASN A 51 -23.65 -31.67 -0.39
CA ASN A 51 -24.22 -32.85 -1.04
C ASN A 51 -25.59 -32.56 -1.67
N LEU A 52 -26.46 -31.82 -0.97
CA LEU A 52 -27.78 -31.45 -1.49
C LEU A 52 -27.67 -30.47 -2.66
N LYS A 53 -26.72 -29.53 -2.63
CA LYS A 53 -26.43 -28.65 -3.76
C LYS A 53 -25.95 -29.45 -4.96
N MET A 54 -25.00 -30.36 -4.76
CA MET A 54 -24.49 -31.23 -5.82
C MET A 54 -25.60 -32.12 -6.40
N GLN A 55 -26.48 -32.68 -5.56
CA GLN A 55 -27.63 -33.45 -6.05
C GLN A 55 -28.63 -32.60 -6.83
N ARG A 56 -28.89 -31.36 -6.39
CA ARG A 56 -29.75 -30.42 -7.13
C ARG A 56 -29.13 -30.03 -8.46
N GLU A 57 -27.83 -29.81 -8.49
CA GLU A 57 -27.08 -29.49 -9.72
C GLU A 57 -27.09 -30.68 -10.68
N LEU A 58 -26.88 -31.90 -10.19
CA LEU A 58 -27.02 -33.12 -10.99
C LEU A 58 -28.46 -33.33 -11.49
N GLN A 59 -29.48 -33.08 -10.67
CA GLN A 59 -30.88 -33.13 -11.10
C GLN A 59 -31.20 -32.03 -12.11
N GLN A 60 -30.64 -30.82 -11.96
CA GLN A 60 -30.79 -29.75 -12.92
C GLN A 60 -30.09 -30.09 -14.23
N LEU A 61 -28.91 -30.70 -14.20
CA LEU A 61 -28.21 -31.17 -15.40
C LEU A 61 -28.97 -32.32 -16.08
N GLN A 62 -29.53 -33.26 -15.31
CA GLN A 62 -30.37 -34.34 -15.84
C GLN A 62 -31.72 -33.83 -16.38
N ALA A 63 -32.33 -32.83 -15.75
CA ALA A 63 -33.57 -32.21 -16.21
C ALA A 63 -33.34 -31.20 -17.35
N ALA A 64 -32.15 -30.59 -17.42
CA ALA A 64 -31.67 -29.75 -18.51
C ALA A 64 -31.10 -30.59 -19.66
N THR A 65 -31.02 -31.92 -19.53
CA THR A 65 -30.78 -32.79 -20.67
C THR A 65 -32.10 -32.88 -21.43
N PRO A 66 -32.26 -32.22 -22.60
CA PRO A 66 -33.49 -32.32 -23.35
C PRO A 66 -33.67 -33.77 -23.80
N ALA A 67 -34.92 -34.26 -23.85
CA ALA A 67 -35.26 -35.47 -24.60
C ALA A 67 -34.59 -35.41 -25.99
N PRO A 68 -34.15 -36.54 -26.58
CA PRO A 68 -33.21 -36.52 -27.70
C PRO A 68 -33.75 -35.69 -28.86
N ALA A 69 -33.26 -34.46 -28.97
CA ALA A 69 -33.47 -33.60 -30.11
C ALA A 69 -32.54 -34.06 -31.23
N SER A 70 -33.05 -33.96 -32.45
CA SER A 70 -32.42 -34.34 -33.72
C SER A 70 -30.91 -34.04 -33.78
N PRO A 71 -30.10 -34.92 -34.40
CA PRO A 71 -28.63 -34.85 -34.37
C PRO A 71 -27.98 -33.57 -34.94
N GLU A 72 -28.75 -32.72 -35.64
CA GLU A 72 -28.24 -31.51 -36.29
C GLU A 72 -28.05 -30.31 -35.33
N LEU A 73 -28.81 -30.23 -34.24
CA LEU A 73 -28.70 -29.13 -33.25
C LEU A 73 -27.45 -29.28 -32.36
N ASN A 74 -27.09 -30.52 -32.01
CA ASN A 74 -25.91 -30.82 -31.19
C ASN A 74 -24.59 -30.46 -31.88
N ALA A 75 -24.53 -30.50 -33.23
CA ALA A 75 -23.30 -30.21 -33.96
C ALA A 75 -22.92 -28.71 -33.91
N ALA A 76 -23.91 -27.81 -33.90
CA ALA A 76 -23.70 -26.37 -33.82
C ALA A 76 -23.26 -25.94 -32.40
N ASP A 77 -23.88 -26.52 -31.37
CA ASP A 77 -23.54 -26.24 -29.97
C ASP A 77 -22.14 -26.77 -29.60
N ILE A 78 -21.76 -27.94 -30.11
CA ILE A 78 -20.41 -28.50 -29.93
C ILE A 78 -19.35 -27.66 -30.66
N ALA A 79 -19.69 -27.07 -31.82
CA ALA A 79 -18.78 -26.18 -32.54
C ALA A 79 -18.58 -24.84 -31.81
N ALA A 80 -19.65 -24.26 -31.25
CA ALA A 80 -19.58 -23.04 -30.45
C ALA A 80 -18.76 -23.24 -29.17
N MET A 81 -18.98 -24.36 -28.45
CA MET A 81 -18.22 -24.69 -27.24
C MET A 81 -16.73 -24.96 -27.52
N LYS A 82 -16.40 -25.56 -28.68
CA LYS A 82 -14.99 -25.69 -29.12
C LYS A 82 -14.35 -24.34 -29.42
N ALA A 83 -15.08 -23.42 -30.05
CA ALA A 83 -14.59 -22.08 -30.33
C ALA A 83 -14.33 -21.27 -29.06
N GLU A 84 -15.22 -21.37 -28.05
CA GLU A 84 -15.00 -20.75 -26.74
C GLU A 84 -13.82 -21.37 -25.97
N LEU A 85 -13.63 -22.69 -26.05
CA LEU A 85 -12.49 -23.37 -25.45
C LEU A 85 -11.17 -23.01 -26.13
N GLU A 86 -11.14 -22.83 -27.45
CA GLU A 86 -9.95 -22.36 -28.17
C GLU A 86 -9.66 -20.89 -27.86
N ALA A 87 -10.68 -20.03 -27.79
CA ALA A 87 -10.52 -18.64 -27.37
C ALA A 87 -10.01 -18.54 -25.92
N GLY A 88 -10.53 -19.36 -25.01
CA GLY A 88 -10.06 -19.43 -23.62
C GLY A 88 -8.62 -19.94 -23.50
N LYS A 89 -8.22 -20.92 -24.32
CA LYS A 89 -6.83 -21.40 -24.38
C LYS A 89 -5.87 -20.34 -24.92
N ALA A 90 -6.27 -19.60 -25.96
CA ALA A 90 -5.48 -18.50 -26.50
C ALA A 90 -5.29 -17.38 -25.46
N ALA A 91 -6.36 -17.00 -24.75
CA ALA A 91 -6.29 -16.01 -23.68
C ALA A 91 -5.40 -16.49 -22.49
N LEU A 92 -5.44 -17.77 -22.14
CA LEU A 92 -4.54 -18.33 -21.13
C LEU A 92 -3.08 -18.31 -21.56
N GLN A 93 -2.78 -18.60 -22.83
CA GLN A 93 -1.42 -18.55 -23.37
C GLN A 93 -0.87 -17.12 -23.41
N GLU A 94 -1.69 -16.13 -23.76
CA GLU A 94 -1.29 -14.71 -23.68
C GLU A 94 -1.00 -14.30 -22.23
N LEU A 95 -1.84 -14.70 -21.27
CA LEU A 95 -1.63 -14.43 -19.85
C LEU A 95 -0.38 -15.14 -19.29
N GLU A 96 -0.07 -16.35 -19.75
CA GLU A 96 1.14 -17.08 -19.37
C GLU A 96 2.40 -16.43 -19.95
N ALA A 97 2.34 -15.96 -21.20
CA ALA A 97 3.44 -15.21 -21.82
C ALA A 97 3.69 -13.87 -21.11
N GLU A 98 2.64 -13.12 -20.80
CA GLU A 98 2.76 -11.85 -20.07
C GLU A 98 3.29 -12.05 -18.64
N LYS A 99 2.89 -13.15 -17.98
CA LYS A 99 3.46 -13.54 -16.68
C LYS A 99 4.93 -13.90 -16.79
N ALA A 100 5.31 -14.73 -17.76
CA ALA A 100 6.70 -15.11 -17.97
C ALA A 100 7.60 -13.90 -18.25
N GLU A 101 7.14 -12.93 -19.05
CA GLU A 101 7.89 -11.69 -19.29
C GLU A 101 8.02 -10.82 -18.05
N ARG A 102 6.96 -10.76 -17.23
CA ARG A 102 6.97 -10.02 -15.97
C ARG A 102 7.90 -10.68 -14.96
N ASP A 103 7.83 -11.99 -14.82
CA ASP A 103 8.66 -12.77 -13.89
C ASP A 103 10.13 -12.65 -14.29
N ALA A 104 10.45 -12.70 -15.59
CA ALA A 104 11.81 -12.48 -16.08
C ALA A 104 12.35 -11.06 -15.80
N LYS A 105 11.49 -10.03 -15.88
CA LYS A 105 11.87 -8.66 -15.50
C LYS A 105 12.12 -8.53 -13.99
N VAL A 106 11.23 -9.12 -13.18
CA VAL A 106 11.37 -9.11 -11.72
C VAL A 106 12.66 -9.83 -11.31
N GLU A 107 12.97 -10.98 -11.91
CA GLU A 107 14.20 -11.72 -11.61
C GLU A 107 15.47 -10.92 -11.96
N GLN A 108 15.49 -10.25 -13.12
CA GLN A 108 16.61 -9.37 -13.51
C GLN A 108 16.77 -8.18 -12.56
N ASP A 109 15.66 -7.55 -12.16
CA ASP A 109 15.68 -6.43 -11.22
C ASP A 109 16.15 -6.89 -9.82
N GLU A 110 15.72 -8.08 -9.37
CA GLU A 110 16.14 -8.67 -8.10
C GLU A 110 17.64 -9.02 -8.08
N GLU A 111 18.16 -9.62 -9.14
CA GLU A 111 19.60 -9.90 -9.28
C GLU A 111 20.43 -8.61 -9.28
N GLY A 112 19.97 -7.58 -9.99
CA GLY A 112 20.61 -6.27 -10.01
C GLY A 112 20.64 -5.60 -8.63
N LEU A 113 19.53 -5.64 -7.90
CA LEU A 113 19.44 -5.08 -6.55
C LEU A 113 20.30 -5.87 -5.55
N LEU A 114 20.36 -7.20 -5.66
CA LEU A 114 21.21 -8.03 -4.81
C LEU A 114 22.70 -7.79 -5.08
N ALA A 115 23.10 -7.67 -6.35
CA ALA A 115 24.47 -7.33 -6.73
C ALA A 115 24.88 -5.96 -6.19
N GLN A 116 23.99 -4.95 -6.31
CA GLN A 116 24.20 -3.62 -5.73
C GLN A 116 24.32 -3.67 -4.20
N ARG A 117 23.42 -4.38 -3.51
CA ARG A 117 23.46 -4.53 -2.05
C ARG A 117 24.77 -5.17 -1.58
N ASN A 118 25.26 -6.17 -2.31
CA ASN A 118 26.54 -6.82 -2.00
C ASN A 118 27.72 -5.85 -2.19
N LEU A 119 27.70 -5.01 -3.22
CA LEU A 119 28.69 -3.94 -3.42
C LEU A 119 28.67 -2.91 -2.29
N GLU A 120 27.47 -2.45 -1.90
CA GLU A 120 27.26 -1.46 -0.83
C GLU A 120 27.65 -1.98 0.56
N SER A 121 27.60 -3.30 0.78
CA SER A 121 28.03 -3.90 2.05
C SER A 121 29.54 -3.75 2.29
N GLY A 122 30.33 -3.58 1.22
CA GLY A 122 31.78 -3.38 1.30
C GLY A 122 32.21 -1.91 1.35
N ASP A 123 31.37 -0.98 0.87
CA ASP A 123 31.70 0.43 0.75
C ASP A 123 30.60 1.34 1.33
N THR A 124 30.85 1.81 2.55
CA THR A 124 29.95 2.70 3.28
C THR A 124 29.78 4.06 2.61
N GLU A 125 30.73 4.50 1.79
CA GLU A 125 30.65 5.78 1.07
C GLU A 125 29.72 5.67 -0.15
N LEU A 126 29.77 4.55 -0.88
CA LEU A 126 28.82 4.26 -1.95
C LEU A 126 27.38 4.19 -1.43
N ARG A 127 27.17 3.53 -0.28
CA ARG A 127 25.85 3.49 0.38
C ARG A 127 25.37 4.90 0.75
N ARG A 128 26.26 5.75 1.29
CA ARG A 128 25.94 7.15 1.63
C ARG A 128 25.59 7.96 0.37
N ALA A 129 26.41 7.88 -0.67
CA ALA A 129 26.20 8.57 -1.93
C ALA A 129 24.85 8.21 -2.57
N ARG A 130 24.47 6.93 -2.49
CA ARG A 130 23.16 6.45 -2.95
C ARG A 130 22.02 7.01 -2.11
N MET A 131 22.09 6.95 -0.78
CA MET A 131 21.05 7.52 0.08
C MET A 131 20.87 9.03 -0.18
N ILE A 132 21.96 9.76 -0.48
CA ILE A 132 21.89 11.17 -0.87
C ILE A 132 21.24 11.34 -2.25
N ALA A 133 21.57 10.48 -3.22
CA ALA A 133 20.99 10.53 -4.56
C ALA A 133 19.50 10.18 -4.58
N GLU A 134 19.09 9.18 -3.80
CA GLU A 134 17.69 8.74 -3.65
C GLU A 134 16.87 9.64 -2.72
N ALA A 135 17.51 10.48 -1.91
CA ALA A 135 16.81 11.38 -1.01
C ALA A 135 15.83 12.29 -1.76
N LEU A 136 14.65 12.48 -1.17
CA LEU A 136 13.61 13.30 -1.75
C LEU A 136 14.02 14.77 -1.78
N LEU A 137 13.77 15.44 -2.90
CA LEU A 137 14.02 16.86 -3.06
C LEU A 137 12.96 17.67 -2.29
N VAL A 138 13.41 18.47 -1.32
CA VAL A 138 12.54 19.22 -0.40
C VAL A 138 12.43 20.69 -0.82
N ALA A 139 13.55 21.28 -1.24
CA ALA A 139 13.62 22.68 -1.65
C ALA A 139 14.76 22.90 -2.66
N LYS A 140 14.81 24.08 -3.27
CA LYS A 140 15.94 24.54 -4.10
C LYS A 140 16.46 25.88 -3.60
N VAL A 141 17.76 26.09 -3.69
CA VAL A 141 18.35 27.40 -3.40
C VAL A 141 17.98 28.35 -4.54
N ARG A 142 17.33 29.47 -4.20
CA ARG A 142 17.01 30.53 -5.16
C ARG A 142 18.12 31.55 -5.25
N GLU A 143 18.60 32.00 -4.10
CA GLU A 143 19.65 33.00 -3.98
C GLU A 143 20.39 32.83 -2.66
N TYR A 144 21.69 33.09 -2.66
CA TYR A 144 22.53 33.13 -1.47
C TYR A 144 23.16 34.50 -1.36
N VAL A 145 23.01 35.14 -0.19
CA VAL A 145 23.56 36.45 0.10
C VAL A 145 24.41 36.34 1.35
N GLU A 146 25.64 36.83 1.29
CA GLU A 146 26.53 36.91 2.44
C GLU A 146 26.58 38.35 2.95
N ASP A 147 26.08 38.55 4.16
CA ASP A 147 26.10 39.84 4.83
C ASP A 147 27.23 39.88 5.89
N PRO A 148 28.15 40.87 5.84
CA PRO A 148 29.22 41.00 6.83
C PRO A 148 28.72 41.12 8.29
N ASP A 149 27.51 41.65 8.50
CA ASP A 149 26.95 41.92 9.83
C ASP A 149 26.06 40.77 10.34
N TYR A 150 25.42 40.03 9.44
CA TYR A 150 24.42 39.00 9.78
C TYR A 150 24.81 37.57 9.39
N GLY A 151 25.92 37.40 8.67
CA GLY A 151 26.36 36.13 8.09
C GLY A 151 25.63 35.80 6.78
N GLY A 152 25.97 34.64 6.20
CA GLY A 152 25.30 34.14 5.02
C GLY A 152 23.85 33.73 5.28
N PHE A 153 22.93 34.02 4.36
CA PHE A 153 21.60 33.43 4.34
C PHE A 153 21.20 33.07 2.91
N ALA A 154 20.48 31.95 2.78
CA ALA A 154 19.94 31.46 1.52
C ALA A 154 18.43 31.65 1.50
N THR A 155 17.92 32.24 0.42
CA THR A 155 16.50 32.18 0.08
C THR A 155 16.26 30.89 -0.68
N ILE A 156 15.29 30.09 -0.24
CA ILE A 156 15.01 28.76 -0.79
C ILE A 156 13.56 28.66 -1.24
N ASP A 157 13.36 28.05 -2.41
CA ASP A 157 12.04 27.73 -2.94
C ASP A 157 11.63 26.35 -2.39
N VAL A 158 10.61 26.34 -1.54
CA VAL A 158 10.14 25.13 -0.86
C VAL A 158 9.19 24.37 -1.79
N MET A 159 9.57 23.15 -2.17
CA MET A 159 8.73 22.27 -2.98
C MET A 159 7.82 21.41 -2.11
N MET A 160 8.26 21.07 -0.90
CA MET A 160 7.52 20.25 0.06
C MET A 160 7.30 21.01 1.37
N PRO A 161 6.26 21.88 1.43
CA PRO A 161 6.02 22.72 2.60
C PRO A 161 5.72 21.91 3.87
N GLU A 162 5.16 20.71 3.75
CA GLU A 162 4.93 19.81 4.88
C GLU A 162 6.21 19.34 5.61
N GLN A 163 7.35 19.31 4.91
CA GLN A 163 8.63 18.84 5.46
C GLN A 163 9.52 19.99 5.95
N VAL A 164 9.14 21.24 5.64
CA VAL A 164 9.94 22.44 5.95
C VAL A 164 9.23 23.26 7.01
N GLN A 165 9.78 23.22 8.23
CA GLN A 165 9.35 24.06 9.34
C GLN A 165 10.51 24.93 9.81
N PRO A 166 10.24 26.07 10.46
CA PRO A 166 11.27 26.82 11.16
C PRO A 166 12.04 25.91 12.13
N GLY A 167 13.37 25.89 11.99
CA GLY A 167 14.27 25.03 12.73
C GLY A 167 14.69 23.74 12.02
N THR A 168 14.04 23.36 10.90
CA THR A 168 14.43 22.18 10.12
C THR A 168 15.83 22.35 9.54
N ILE A 169 16.62 21.27 9.58
CA ILE A 169 17.95 21.21 8.96
C ILE A 169 17.83 20.57 7.59
N LEU A 170 18.26 21.29 6.56
CA LEU A 170 18.32 20.83 5.18
C LEU A 170 19.77 20.69 4.76
N ALA A 171 20.09 19.66 4.00
CA ALA A 171 21.41 19.43 3.44
C ALA A 171 21.44 19.85 1.97
N ILE A 172 22.48 20.59 1.57
CA ILE A 172 22.72 20.93 0.17
C ILE A 172 23.32 19.72 -0.54
N ARG A 173 22.58 19.16 -1.48
CA ARG A 173 22.98 18.08 -2.36
C ARG A 173 23.54 18.65 -3.66
N ARG A 174 24.76 18.24 -4.00
CA ARG A 174 25.33 18.44 -5.33
C ARG A 174 25.91 17.11 -5.84
N LYS A 175 25.37 16.62 -6.95
CA LYS A 175 25.65 15.28 -7.49
C LYS A 175 25.37 14.19 -6.43
N THR A 176 26.41 13.59 -5.86
CA THR A 176 26.33 12.47 -4.91
C THR A 176 26.76 12.84 -3.48
N GLY A 177 27.08 14.11 -3.23
CA GLY A 177 27.61 14.58 -1.94
C GLY A 177 26.75 15.65 -1.28
N ILE A 178 26.87 15.74 0.05
CA ILE A 178 26.34 16.85 0.85
C ILE A 178 27.46 17.89 1.01
N LEU A 179 27.23 19.11 0.54
CA LEU A 179 28.19 20.21 0.64
C LEU A 179 28.17 20.93 1.99
N GLY A 180 26.99 20.97 2.61
CA GLY A 180 26.78 21.66 3.87
C GLY A 180 25.32 21.57 4.30
N GLN A 181 25.04 22.08 5.50
CA GLN A 181 23.71 22.08 6.09
C GLN A 181 23.23 23.51 6.29
N LEU A 182 21.97 23.76 5.95
CA LEU A 182 21.26 25.00 6.21
C LEU A 182 20.17 24.73 7.24
N LYS A 183 20.01 25.64 8.20
CA LYS A 183 18.91 25.65 9.15
C LYS A 183 17.87 26.66 8.70
N VAL A 184 16.66 26.19 8.48
CA VAL A 184 15.51 27.03 8.13
C VAL A 184 15.20 27.93 9.32
N SER A 185 15.16 29.23 9.10
CA SER A 185 14.89 30.23 10.14
C SER A 185 13.45 30.72 10.06
N ASP A 186 12.94 30.95 8.85
CA ASP A 186 11.58 31.40 8.63
C ASP A 186 10.99 30.77 7.35
N VAL A 187 9.68 30.54 7.34
CA VAL A 187 8.95 29.94 6.23
C VAL A 187 7.78 30.85 5.86
N SER A 188 7.80 31.35 4.64
CA SER A 188 6.77 32.23 4.09
C SER A 188 6.02 31.56 2.93
N ALA A 189 4.95 32.20 2.43
CA ALA A 189 4.21 31.72 1.26
C ALA A 189 5.02 31.77 -0.05
N GLU A 190 6.08 32.59 -0.11
CA GLU A 190 6.91 32.78 -1.30
C GLU A 190 8.22 31.95 -1.26
N GLY A 191 8.49 31.26 -0.15
CA GLY A 191 9.73 30.53 0.08
C GLY A 191 10.14 30.54 1.54
N ALA A 192 11.31 29.97 1.85
CA ALA A 192 11.88 29.97 3.18
C ALA A 192 13.26 30.64 3.20
N ILE A 193 13.66 31.13 4.37
CA ILE A 193 14.99 31.67 4.61
C ILE A 193 15.76 30.66 5.45
N ALA A 194 16.95 30.30 5.01
CA ALA A 194 17.78 29.29 5.66
C ALA A 194 19.22 29.80 5.86
N ASN A 195 19.75 29.62 7.07
CA ASN A 195 21.08 30.07 7.45
C ASN A 195 22.05 28.88 7.45
N PRO A 196 23.28 29.01 6.93
CA PRO A 196 24.27 27.96 6.94
C PRO A 196 24.69 27.64 8.38
N LEU A 197 24.75 26.33 8.69
CA LEU A 197 25.24 25.85 9.98
C LEU A 197 26.79 25.78 9.99
N PRO A 198 27.42 25.96 11.17
CA PRO A 198 28.86 25.78 11.32
C PRO A 198 29.25 24.35 10.93
N GLY A 199 30.22 24.21 10.03
CA GLY A 199 30.53 22.94 9.34
C GLY A 199 30.14 22.95 7.86
N PHE A 200 29.59 24.06 7.36
CA PHE A 200 29.58 24.37 5.95
C PHE A 200 31.01 24.30 5.40
N GLY A 201 31.24 23.47 4.38
CA GLY A 201 32.57 23.37 3.76
C GLY A 201 33.01 24.69 3.12
N PRO A 202 34.19 24.75 2.49
CA PRO A 202 34.71 25.97 1.85
C PRO A 202 33.95 26.40 0.58
N ILE A 203 32.80 25.79 0.30
CA ILE A 203 32.04 25.95 -0.95
C ILE A 203 30.71 26.60 -0.59
N GLU A 204 30.47 27.79 -1.12
CA GLU A 204 29.23 28.55 -0.93
C GLU A 204 28.01 27.92 -1.65
N PRO A 205 26.79 28.09 -1.12
CA PRO A 205 25.56 27.69 -1.82
C PRO A 205 25.41 28.46 -3.14
N GLN A 206 24.97 27.77 -4.19
CA GLN A 206 24.69 28.38 -5.49
C GLN A 206 23.19 28.32 -5.81
N PRO A 207 22.66 29.32 -6.55
CA PRO A 207 21.33 29.25 -7.12
C PRO A 207 21.14 27.96 -7.93
N GLY A 208 20.04 27.26 -7.68
CA GLY A 208 19.71 25.97 -8.30
C GLY A 208 20.19 24.74 -7.55
N ASP A 209 20.97 24.88 -6.47
CA ASP A 209 21.35 23.75 -5.63
C ASP A 209 20.12 23.08 -4.99
N GLU A 210 20.21 21.76 -4.84
CA GLU A 210 19.13 20.93 -4.33
C GLU A 210 19.22 20.76 -2.82
N LEU A 211 18.10 20.90 -2.12
CA LEU A 211 18.01 20.73 -0.68
C LEU A 211 17.22 19.47 -0.35
N ILE A 212 17.83 18.61 0.45
CA ILE A 212 17.25 17.34 0.92
C ILE A 212 17.22 17.31 2.44
N LEU A 213 16.40 16.42 3.01
CA LEU A 213 16.58 16.04 4.41
C LEU A 213 17.87 15.24 4.53
N PRO A 214 18.75 15.55 5.50
CA PRO A 214 19.97 14.79 5.70
C PRO A 214 19.62 13.33 6.05
N PRO A 215 20.25 12.33 5.39
CA PRO A 215 20.03 10.94 5.73
C PRO A 215 20.48 10.68 7.18
N GLN A 216 19.68 9.92 7.93
CA GLN A 216 20.03 9.53 9.30
C GLN A 216 21.05 8.38 9.24
N TYR A 217 22.15 8.55 9.98
CA TYR A 217 23.26 7.58 10.05
C TYR A 217 23.09 6.63 11.23
#